data_AF-A0A3D2JAW1-F1
#
_entry.id   AF-A0A3D2JAW1-F1
#
_cell.length_a   1.000
_cell.length_b   1.000
_cell.length_c   1.000
_cell.angle_alpha   90.00
_cell.angle_beta   90.00
_cell.angle_gamma   90.00
#
_symmetry.space_group_name_H-M   'P 1'
#
loop_
_entity.id
_entity.type
_entity.pdbx_description
1 polymer ?
#
loop_
_entity_poly.entity_id
_entity_poly.type
_entity_poly.pdbx_seq_one_letter_code
_entity_poly.pdbx_strand_id
1 'polypeptide(L)'
;RQKYRNVKRDPAIALSIVDPSNPFRYLEVRGKVVDINEDQNNQFIDSMAKKYMGQDKYPFNQPGDERVIIVVEPQHTSHMG
;
A
#
# COMPACT_ATOMS: atom_id res chain seq x y z
N ARG A 1 2.76 1.85 -13.74
CA ARG A 1 3.84 0.83 -13.80
C ARG A 1 5.21 1.30 -13.27
N GLN A 2 5.56 2.61 -13.27
CA GLN A 2 6.87 3.05 -12.77
C GLN A 2 7.16 2.69 -11.31
N LYS A 3 6.19 2.83 -10.39
CA LYS A 3 6.35 2.50 -8.96
C LYS A 3 6.82 1.04 -8.75
N TYR A 4 6.24 0.09 -9.49
CA TYR A 4 6.65 -1.32 -9.47
C TYR A 4 8.10 -1.51 -9.91
N ARG A 5 8.53 -0.86 -11.00
CA ARG A 5 9.93 -0.91 -11.46
C ARG A 5 10.89 -0.32 -10.42
N ASN A 6 10.50 0.78 -9.76
CA ASN A 6 11.32 1.40 -8.73
C ASN A 6 11.55 0.43 -7.56
N VAL A 7 10.49 -0.20 -7.05
CA VAL A 7 10.56 -1.17 -5.95
C VAL A 7 11.37 -2.41 -6.32
N LYS A 8 11.24 -2.90 -7.56
CA LYS A 8 12.06 -4.02 -8.05
C LYS A 8 13.55 -3.67 -8.13
N ARG A 9 13.88 -2.41 -8.42
CA ARG A 9 15.27 -1.94 -8.50
C ARG A 9 15.86 -1.66 -7.11
N ASP A 10 15.07 -1.05 -6.24
CA ASP A 10 15.44 -0.68 -4.88
C ASP A 10 14.24 -0.95 -3.95
N PRO A 11 14.33 -1.94 -3.04
CA PRO A 11 13.22 -2.31 -2.16
C PRO A 11 13.02 -1.33 -1.00
N ALA A 12 13.90 -0.34 -0.80
CA ALA A 12 13.74 0.64 0.26
C ALA A 12 12.54 1.57 -0.01
N ILE A 13 11.63 1.68 0.96
CA ILE A 13 10.45 2.55 0.87
C ILE A 13 10.22 3.33 2.15
N ALA A 14 9.44 4.40 2.03
CA ALA A 14 8.90 5.14 3.16
C ALA A 14 7.40 5.41 2.96
N LEU A 15 6.65 5.36 4.07
CA LEU A 15 5.24 5.71 4.16
C LEU A 15 5.09 6.91 5.10
N SER A 16 4.25 7.87 4.72
CA SER A 16 3.87 9.00 5.56
C SER A 16 2.36 8.98 5.74
N ILE A 17 1.92 8.99 7.00
CA ILE A 17 0.51 8.92 7.39
C ILE A 17 0.26 10.10 8.34
N VAL A 18 -0.65 10.99 7.95
CA VAL A 18 -1.01 12.17 8.74
C VAL A 18 -2.45 12.03 9.19
N ASP A 19 -2.72 12.39 10.44
CA ASP A 19 -4.09 12.45 10.95
C ASP A 19 -4.88 13.57 10.25
N PRO A 20 -6.01 13.26 9.59
CA PRO A 20 -6.81 14.25 8.88
C PRO A 20 -7.44 15.31 9.80
N SER A 21 -7.57 15.03 11.10
CA SER A 21 -8.15 15.94 12.10
C SER A 21 -7.11 16.78 12.85
N ASN A 22 -5.85 16.33 12.89
CA ASN A 22 -4.77 17.03 13.57
C ASN A 22 -3.45 16.87 12.79
N PRO A 23 -3.05 17.85 11.96
CA PRO A 23 -1.84 17.76 11.14
C PRO A 23 -0.53 17.62 11.92
N PHE A 24 -0.52 17.94 13.22
CA PHE A 24 0.65 17.74 14.08
C PHE A 24 0.80 16.29 14.56
N ARG A 25 -0.24 15.46 14.39
CA ARG A 25 -0.22 14.04 14.67
C ARG A 25 0.09 13.23 13.41
N TYR A 26 1.27 12.63 13.35
CA TYR A 26 1.71 11.86 12.18
C TYR A 26 2.52 10.62 12.55
N LEU A 27 2.60 9.68 11.59
CA LEU A 27 3.46 8.51 11.61
C LEU A 27 4.19 8.38 10.27
N GLU A 28 5.51 8.32 10.35
CA GLU A 28 6.40 7.91 9.25
C GLU A 28 6.92 6.50 9.50
N VAL A 29 6.93 5.68 8.46
CA VAL A 29 7.45 4.31 8.50
C VAL A 29 8.44 4.13 7.37
N ARG A 30 9.69 3.78 7.71
CA ARG A 30 10.70 3.34 6.75
C ARG A 30 10.82 1.83 6.81
N GLY A 31 10.93 1.19 5.65
CA GLY A 31 10.98 -0.26 5.57
C GLY A 31 11.56 -0.76 4.27
N LYS A 32 11.51 -2.08 4.09
CA LYS A 32 11.90 -2.74 2.85
C LYS A 32 10.77 -3.62 2.34
N VAL A 33 10.63 -3.66 1.02
CA VAL A 33 9.77 -4.65 0.38
C VAL A 33 10.45 -6.02 0.50
N VAL A 34 9.77 -6.92 1.21
CA VAL A 34 10.25 -8.29 1.47
C VAL A 34 9.58 -9.31 0.56
N ASP A 35 8.41 -8.97 0.00
CA ASP A 35 7.69 -9.86 -0.90
C ASP A 35 6.78 -9.07 -1.87
N ILE A 36 6.50 -9.66 -3.03
CA ILE A 36 5.59 -9.14 -4.06
C ILE A 36 4.73 -10.30 -4.55
N ASN A 37 3.49 -10.35 -4.06
CA ASN A 37 2.53 -11.42 -4.39
C ASN A 37 1.56 -10.98 -5.48
N GLU A 38 1.12 -11.90 -6.32
CA GLU A 38 0.04 -11.64 -7.27
C GLU A 38 -1.32 -11.66 -6.54
N ASP A 39 -2.20 -10.71 -6.87
CA ASP A 39 -3.59 -10.70 -6.37
C ASP A 39 -4.53 -11.37 -7.39
N GLN A 40 -4.29 -12.66 -7.66
CA GLN A 40 -4.86 -13.38 -8.81
C GLN A 40 -6.39 -13.34 -8.88
N ASN A 41 -7.06 -13.27 -7.73
CA ASN A 41 -8.52 -13.28 -7.62
C ASN A 41 -9.12 -11.95 -7.16
N ASN A 42 -8.33 -10.87 -7.18
CA ASN A 42 -8.70 -9.55 -6.64
C ASN A 42 -9.12 -9.55 -5.15
N GLN A 43 -8.76 -10.59 -4.39
CA GLN A 43 -9.16 -10.73 -2.99
C GLN A 43 -8.61 -9.59 -2.14
N PHE A 44 -7.36 -9.21 -2.38
CA PHE A 44 -6.74 -8.15 -1.60
C PHE A 44 -7.33 -6.79 -1.97
N ILE A 45 -7.46 -6.47 -3.26
CA ILE A 45 -8.06 -5.20 -3.67
C ILE A 45 -9.53 -5.07 -3.27
N ASP A 46 -10.30 -6.17 -3.29
CA ASP A 46 -11.69 -6.18 -2.81
C ASP A 46 -11.76 -5.93 -1.30
N SER A 47 -10.83 -6.49 -0.52
CA SER A 47 -10.72 -6.18 0.91
C SER A 47 -10.40 -4.69 1.17
N MET A 48 -9.57 -4.07 0.32
CA MET A 48 -9.27 -2.64 0.39
C MET A 48 -10.47 -1.79 -0.04
N ALA A 49 -11.21 -2.21 -1.07
CA ALA A 49 -12.45 -1.56 -1.50
C ALA A 49 -13.49 -1.58 -0.36
N LYS A 50 -13.63 -2.70 0.33
CA LYS A 50 -14.53 -2.80 1.48
C LYS A 50 -14.12 -1.86 2.60
N LYS A 51 -12.82 -1.84 2.93
CA LYS A 51 -12.26 -1.03 4.02
C LYS A 51 -12.37 0.48 3.76
N TYR A 52 -12.10 0.93 2.54
CA TYR A 52 -11.94 2.37 2.24
C TYR A 52 -13.08 2.97 1.42
N MET A 53 -13.88 2.16 0.73
CA MET A 53 -14.98 2.61 -0.14
C MET A 53 -16.34 2.05 0.28
N GLY A 54 -16.39 1.09 1.21
CA GLY A 54 -17.61 0.41 1.62
C GLY A 54 -18.18 -0.58 0.60
N GLN A 55 -17.43 -0.88 -0.47
CA GLN A 55 -17.88 -1.73 -1.58
C GLN A 55 -17.29 -3.14 -1.45
N ASP A 56 -18.10 -4.18 -1.73
CA ASP A 56 -17.62 -5.57 -1.64
C ASP A 56 -16.64 -5.96 -2.75
N LYS A 57 -16.68 -5.24 -3.87
CA LYS A 57 -15.77 -5.42 -5.01
C LYS A 57 -15.15 -4.10 -5.42
N TYR A 58 -13.91 -4.13 -5.87
CA TYR A 58 -13.23 -2.95 -6.38
C TYR A 58 -13.89 -2.45 -7.69
N PRO A 59 -14.48 -1.24 -7.71
CA PRO A 59 -15.31 -0.79 -8.84
C PRO A 59 -14.51 -0.39 -10.08
N PHE A 60 -13.20 -0.14 -9.94
CA PHE A 60 -12.36 0.38 -11.03
C PHE A 60 -11.50 -0.68 -11.71
N ASN A 61 -11.86 -1.95 -11.56
CA ASN A 61 -11.16 -3.05 -12.22
C ASN A 61 -11.40 -3.03 -13.73
N GLN A 62 -10.35 -3.13 -14.54
CA GLN A 62 -10.42 -3.21 -16.00
C GLN A 62 -9.96 -4.57 -16.51
N PRO A 63 -10.52 -5.07 -17.64
CA PRO A 63 -10.01 -6.27 -18.29
C PRO A 63 -8.51 -6.16 -18.59
N GLY A 64 -7.73 -7.15 -18.15
CA GLY A 64 -6.27 -7.17 -18.34
C GLY A 64 -5.46 -6.45 -17.26
N ASP A 65 -6.11 -5.93 -16.20
CA ASP A 65 -5.38 -5.42 -15.03
C ASP A 65 -4.61 -6.55 -14.32
N GLU A 66 -3.31 -6.34 -14.16
CA GLU A 66 -2.44 -7.15 -13.31
C GLU A 66 -2.25 -6.43 -11.97
N ARG A 67 -2.59 -7.11 -10.86
CA ARG A 67 -2.45 -6.58 -9.50
C ARG A 67 -1.42 -7.37 -8.72
N VAL A 68 -0.65 -6.63 -7.93
CA VAL A 68 0.31 -7.18 -6.99
C VAL A 68 0.13 -6.57 -5.61
N ILE A 69 0.43 -7.37 -4.60
CA ILE A 69 0.46 -7.01 -3.19
C ILE A 69 1.92 -6.80 -2.83
N ILE A 70 2.27 -5.59 -2.36
CA ILE A 70 3.62 -5.27 -1.90
C ILE A 70 3.66 -5.47 -0.39
N VAL A 71 4.45 -6.44 0.07
CA VAL A 71 4.64 -6.72 1.49
C VAL A 71 5.85 -5.97 1.98
N VAL A 72 5.66 -5.16 3.03
CA VAL A 72 6.67 -4.25 3.56
C VAL A 72 6.99 -4.66 4.99
N GLU A 73 8.25 -4.92 5.27
CA GLU A 73 8.75 -5.07 6.63
C GLU A 73 9.15 -3.69 7.18
N PRO A 74 8.50 -3.19 8.24
CA PRO A 74 8.90 -1.96 8.90
C PRO A 74 10.26 -2.11 9.57
N GLN A 75 11.16 -1.16 9.35
CA GLN A 75 12.51 -1.15 9.94
C GLN A 75 12.74 0.02 10.90
N HIS A 76 12.04 1.13 10.70
CA HIS A 76 12.13 2.30 11.56
C HIS A 76 10.84 3.12 11.50
N THR A 77 10.47 3.74 12.62
CA THR A 77 9.33 4.65 12.70
C THR A 77 9.73 5.98 13.31
N SER A 78 9.10 7.05 12.84
CA SER A 78 9.19 8.39 13.42
C SER A 78 7.78 8.96 13.52
N HIS A 79 7.47 9.68 14.59
CA HIS A 79 6.11 10.16 14.84
C HIS A 79 6.15 11.44 15.68
N MET A 80 5.05 12.18 15.63
CA MET A 80 4.78 13.34 16.48
C MET A 80 3.30 13.35 16.80
N GLY A 81 2.95 13.83 18.00
CA GLY A 81 1.55 13.99 18.45
C GLY A 81 0.97 12.82 19.22
#